data_AF-F7XXK8-F1
#
_entry.id   AF-F7XXK8-F1
#
_cell.length_a   1.000
_cell.length_b   1.000
_cell.length_c   1.000
_cell.angle_alpha   90.00
_cell.angle_beta   90.00
_cell.angle_gamma   90.00
#
_symmetry.space_group_name_H-M   'P 1'
#
loop_
_entity.id
_entity.type
_entity.pdbx_description
1 polymer ?
#
loop_
_entity_poly.entity_id
_entity_poly.type
_entity_poly.pdbx_seq_one_letter_code
_entity_poly.pdbx_strand_id
1 'polypeptide(L)' 'MKALVLEEVHISRNGSHFQVIAVSAQFSGMSLVKKQQMIYLPLMEYIADNRIHALSIKAYTPEEWQRDSNK' A
#
# COMPACT_ATOMS: atom_id res chain seq x y z
N MET A 1 -10.02 0.80 -15.99
CA MET A 1 -9.55 0.95 -14.58
C MET A 1 -9.04 -0.40 -14.14
N LYS A 2 -7.73 -0.54 -13.89
CA LYS A 2 -7.12 -1.84 -13.52
C LYS A 2 -7.11 -1.92 -12.00
N ALA A 3 -8.11 -2.60 -11.42
CA ALA A 3 -8.11 -2.85 -9.98
C ALA A 3 -6.96 -3.79 -9.64
N LEU A 4 -6.10 -3.42 -8.69
CA LEU A 4 -5.15 -4.35 -8.14
C LEU A 4 -5.91 -5.42 -7.34
N VAL A 5 -5.70 -6.68 -7.70
CA VAL A 5 -6.19 -7.82 -6.90
C VAL A 5 -5.28 -7.96 -5.70
N LEU A 6 -5.69 -7.36 -4.58
CA LEU A 6 -5.02 -7.47 -3.29
C LEU A 6 -5.73 -8.55 -2.47
N GLU A 7 -4.97 -9.30 -1.69
CA GLU A 7 -5.53 -10.29 -0.76
C GLU A 7 -6.03 -9.59 0.50
N GLU A 8 -5.21 -8.70 1.05
CA GLU A 8 -5.59 -7.85 2.19
C GLU A 8 -5.15 -6.40 1.97
N VAL A 9 -5.92 -5.48 2.55
CA VAL A 9 -5.59 -4.05 2.56
C VAL A 9 -5.93 -3.47 3.93
N HIS A 10 -4.95 -2.86 4.58
CA HIS A 10 -5.12 -2.17 5.85
C HIS A 10 -4.88 -0.69 5.64
N ILE A 11 -5.86 0.13 6.02
CA ILE A 11 -5.79 1.58 5.94
C ILE A 11 -5.82 2.11 7.36
N SER A 12 -4.76 2.81 7.76
CA SER A 12 -4.65 3.45 9.06
C SER A 12 -4.48 4.95 8.88
N ARG A 13 -5.18 5.74 9.70
CA ARG A 13 -5.06 7.19 9.71
C ARG A 13 -4.61 7.63 11.09
N ASN A 14 -3.48 8.34 11.16
CA ASN A 14 -2.98 8.97 12.37
C ASN A 14 -2.94 10.49 12.16
N GLY A 15 -4.01 11.17 12.56
CA GLY A 15 -4.18 12.61 12.35
C GLY A 15 -4.11 12.98 10.86
N SER A 16 -2.99 13.58 10.46
CA SER A 16 -2.68 14.02 9.09
C SER A 16 -1.91 12.99 8.26
N HIS A 17 -1.41 11.91 8.89
CA HIS A 17 -0.70 10.84 8.21
C HIS A 17 -1.66 9.71 7.85
N PHE A 18 -1.68 9.34 6.58
CA PHE A 18 -2.37 8.16 6.09
C PHE A 18 -1.34 7.06 5.84
N GLN A 19 -1.65 5.85 6.26
CA GLN A 19 -0.85 4.66 5.99
C GLN A 19 -1.73 3.63 5.30
N VAL A 20 -1.26 3.13 4.17
CA VAL A 20 -1.93 2.09 3.39
C VAL A 20 -0.97 0.92 3.28
N ILE A 21 -1.39 -0.22 3.80
CA ILE A 21 -0.67 -1.48 3.75
C ILE A 21 -1.43 -2.39 2.81
N ALA A 22 -0.83 -2.75 1.69
CA ALA A 22 -1.37 -3.69 0.73
C ALA A 22 -0.63 -5.02 0.85
N VAL A 23 -1.38 -6.11 0.95
CA VAL A 23 -0.85 -7.47 1.04
C VAL A 23 -1.29 -8.24 -0.20
N SER A 24 -0.31 -8.78 -0.92
CA SER A 24 -0.58 -9.61 -2.09
C SER A 24 0.63 -10.45 -2.48
N ALA A 25 0.40 -11.70 -2.85
CA ALA A 25 1.41 -12.57 -3.48
C ALA A 25 1.98 -11.97 -4.77
N GLN A 26 1.28 -11.05 -5.44
CA GLN A 26 1.78 -10.35 -6.63
C GLN A 26 3.03 -9.50 -6.35
N PHE A 27 3.25 -9.09 -5.11
CA PHE A 27 4.45 -8.37 -4.72
C PHE A 27 5.67 -9.28 -4.55
N SER A 28 5.49 -10.60 -4.55
CA SER A 28 6.60 -11.54 -4.46
C SER A 28 7.49 -11.44 -5.70
N GLY A 29 8.80 -11.31 -5.48
CA GLY A 29 9.78 -11.10 -6.55
C GLY A 29 9.78 -9.71 -7.21
N MET A 30 8.93 -8.77 -6.77
CA MET A 30 8.97 -7.38 -7.25
C MET A 30 9.88 -6.49 -6.41
N SER A 31 10.56 -5.56 -7.06
CA SER A 31 11.34 -4.51 -6.38
C SER A 31 10.42 -3.55 -5.61
N LEU A 32 10.89 -3.06 -4.45
CA LEU A 32 10.15 -2.13 -3.57
C LEU A 32 9.53 -0.95 -4.33
N VAL A 33 10.31 -0.31 -5.21
CA VAL A 33 9.86 0.83 -6.03
C VAL A 33 8.68 0.45 -6.93
N LYS A 34 8.71 -0.74 -7.53
CA LYS A 34 7.65 -1.24 -8.41
C LYS A 34 6.36 -1.51 -7.64
N LYS A 35 6.49 -2.11 -6.44
CA LYS A 35 5.36 -2.31 -5.52
C LYS A 35 4.71 -0.97 -5.15
N GLN A 36 5.54 0.00 -4.76
CA GLN A 36 5.08 1.35 -4.42
C GLN A 36 4.41 2.04 -5.60
N GLN A 37 4.99 2.00 -6.80
CA GLN A 37 4.36 2.57 -8.01
C GLN A 37 2.99 1.97 -8.30
N MET A 38 2.84 0.65 -8.17
CA MET A 38 1.55 0.00 -8.46
C MET A 38 0.43 0.43 -7.52
N ILE A 39 0.74 0.65 -6.24
CA ILE A 39 -0.25 1.14 -5.27
C ILE A 39 -0.40 2.66 -5.37
N TYR A 40 0.68 3.37 -5.68
CA TYR A 40 0.66 4.83 -5.84
C TYR A 40 -0.18 5.26 -7.05
N LEU A 41 -0.12 4.54 -8.17
CA LEU A 41 -0.88 4.84 -9.39
C LEU A 41 -2.38 5.11 -9.15
N PRO A 42 -3.16 4.19 -8.55
CA PRO A 42 -4.58 4.44 -8.24
C PRO A 42 -4.79 5.43 -7.09
N LEU A 43 -3.81 5.59 -6.19
CA LEU A 43 -3.92 6.53 -5.07
C LEU A 43 -3.54 7.97 -5.48
N MET A 44 -2.79 8.16 -6.57
CA MET A 44 -2.32 9.45 -7.05
C MET A 44 -3.48 10.40 -7.33
N GLU A 45 -4.59 9.88 -7.87
CA GLU A 45 -5.82 10.63 -8.12
C GLU A 45 -6.41 11.22 -6.82
N TYR A 46 -6.24 10.53 -5.69
CA TYR A 46 -6.71 10.98 -4.38
C TYR A 46 -5.70 11.89 -3.66
N ILE A 47 -4.40 11.71 -3.91
CA ILE A 47 -3.34 12.57 -3.35
C ILE A 47 -3.36 13.93 -4.04
N ALA A 48 -3.61 13.96 -5.36
CA ALA A 48 -3.69 15.19 -6.14
C ALA A 48 -4.78 16.16 -5.65
N ASP A 49 -5.81 15.67 -4.94
CA ASP A 49 -6.87 16.48 -4.33
C ASP A 49 -6.37 17.33 -3.13
N ASN A 50 -5.07 17.30 -2.81
CA ASN A 50 -4.40 18.11 -1.79
C ASN A 50 -4.96 17.94 -0.36
N ARG A 51 -5.72 16.86 -0.12
CA ARG A 51 -6.27 16.51 1.21
C ARG A 51 -5.31 15.69 2.08
N ILE A 52 -4.27 15.11 1.48
CA ILE A 52 -3.34 14.20 2.16
C ILE A 52 -1.96 14.84 2.21
N HIS A 53 -1.58 15.38 3.37
CA HIS A 53 -0.25 15.99 3.58
C HIS A 53 0.88 14.96 3.65
N ALA A 54 0.59 13.74 4.13
CA ALA A 54 1.55 12.65 4.17
C ALA A 54 0.84 11.30 4.02
N LEU A 55 1.22 10.55 2.99
CA LEU A 55 0.77 9.18 2.75
C LEU A 55 1.96 8.24 2.78
N SER A 56 1.88 7.17 3.57
CA SER A 56 2.85 6.10 3.61
C SER A 56 2.24 4.83 3.01
N ILE A 57 2.84 4.33 1.95
CA ILE A 57 2.38 3.11 1.28
C ILE A 57 3.38 2.00 1.58
N LYS A 58 2.88 0.89 2.10
CA LYS A 58 3.64 -0.33 2.31
C LYS A 58 3.01 -1.48 1.53
N ALA A 59 3.85 -2.28 0.91
CA ALA A 59 3.45 -3.39 0.06
C ALA A 59 4.17 -4.65 0.52
N TYR A 60 3.42 -5.60 1.05
CA TYR A 60 3.96 -6.83 1.62
C TYR A 60 3.43 -8.05 0.89
N THR A 61 4.24 -9.08 0.80
CA THR A 61 3.71 -10.42 0.54
C THR A 61 2.94 -10.92 1.76
N PRO A 62 1.98 -11.85 1.60
CA PRO A 62 1.29 -12.47 2.73
C PRO A 62 2.27 -13.09 3.74
N GLU A 63 3.37 -13.67 3.26
CA GLU A 63 4.45 -14.21 4.10
C GLU A 63 5.17 -13.11 4.91
N GLU A 64 5.51 -11.98 4.27
CA GLU A 64 6.11 -10.84 4.96
C GLU A 64 5.15 -10.19 5.96
N TRP A 65 3.87 -10.06 5.58
CA TRP A 65 2.84 -9.47 6.43
C TRP A 65 2.58 -10.31 7.67
N GLN A 66 2.48 -11.63 7.52
CA GLN A 66 2.32 -12.55 8.63
C GLN A 66 3.51 -12.50 9.60
N ARG A 67 4.72 -12.24 9.08
CA ARG A 67 5.92 -12.06 9.89
C ARG A 67 5.98 -10.71 10.61
N ASP A 68 5.50 -9.64 10.00
CA ASP A 68 5.46 -8.29 10.57
C ASP A 68 4.32 -8.14 11.60
N SER A 69 3.14 -8.69 11.30
CA SER A 69 1.95 -8.62 12.16
C SER A 69 2.03 -9.49 13.42
N ASN A 70 2.95 -10.47 13.48
CA ASN A 70 3.13 -11.36 14.63
C ASN A 70 4.25 -10.89 15.57
N LYS A 71 4.49 -9.58 15.61
CA LYS A 71 5.52 -8.93 16.43
C LYS A 71 4.91 -7.89 17.35
#